data_AF-A0A060C1S4-F1
#
_entry.id   AF-A0A060C1S4-F1
#
_cell.length_a   1.000
_cell.length_b   1.000
_cell.length_c   1.000
_cell.angle_alpha   90.00
_cell.angle_beta   90.00
_cell.angle_gamma   90.00
#
_symmetry.space_group_name_H-M   'P 1'
#
loop_
_entity.id
_entity.type
_entity.pdbx_description
1 polymer ?
#
loop_
_entity_poly.entity_id
_entity_poly.type
_entity_poly.pdbx_seq_one_letter_code
_entity_poly.pdbx_strand_id
1 'polypeptide(L)'
;DLGVVPPYVTKSLSKHGVFGCTVEWFEQSNGVFRKPSSWRVNALASVNTHDLPPAAGYLSYEQVKIRQRLNLLTTSAEEFKADAVKEHNAMMAMLVENGFLDPELLKDEDAHQQEIVESLYKALKGAPSRLLGGGRRRWRGRA
;
A
#
# COMPACT_ATOMS: atom_id res chain seq x y z
N ASP A 1 -15.22 0.69 -1.27
CA ASP A 1 -15.60 2.07 -0.86
C ASP A 1 -14.34 2.95 -0.78
N LEU A 2 -13.58 3.04 -1.87
CA LEU A 2 -12.28 3.73 -1.89
C LEU A 2 -12.45 5.24 -2.13
N GLY A 3 -11.59 6.05 -1.50
CA GLY A 3 -11.61 7.51 -1.59
C GLY A 3 -12.34 8.20 -0.42
N VAL A 4 -12.70 9.47 -0.60
CA VAL A 4 -13.42 10.25 0.42
C VAL A 4 -14.90 9.86 0.39
N VAL A 5 -15.24 8.83 1.16
CA VAL A 5 -16.62 8.33 1.27
C VAL A 5 -17.28 8.91 2.52
N PRO A 6 -18.47 9.53 2.40
CA PRO A 6 -19.18 10.07 3.56
C PRO A 6 -19.49 9.00 4.63
N PRO A 7 -19.37 9.31 5.93
CA PRO A 7 -19.53 8.31 7.01
C PRO A 7 -20.88 7.57 7.01
N TYR A 8 -21.95 8.21 6.56
CA TYR A 8 -23.28 7.61 6.51
C TYR A 8 -23.37 6.49 5.44
N VAL A 9 -22.64 6.61 4.33
CA VAL A 9 -22.60 5.61 3.26
C VAL A 9 -21.94 4.34 3.78
N THR A 10 -20.78 4.50 4.42
CA THR A 10 -20.03 3.40 5.02
C THR A 10 -20.81 2.68 6.10
N LYS A 11 -21.58 3.42 6.92
CA LYS A 11 -22.50 2.83 7.92
C LYS A 11 -23.64 2.06 7.25
N SER A 12 -24.21 2.60 6.17
CA SER A 12 -25.29 1.95 5.43
C SER A 12 -24.84 0.65 4.76
N LEU A 13 -23.70 0.65 4.08
CA LEU A 13 -23.13 -0.54 3.44
C LEU A 13 -22.89 -1.66 4.46
N SER A 14 -22.28 -1.33 5.59
CA SER A 14 -22.02 -2.29 6.67
C SER A 14 -23.31 -2.89 7.23
N LYS A 15 -24.38 -2.08 7.41
CA LYS A 15 -25.70 -2.56 7.86
C LYS A 15 -26.32 -3.60 6.92
N HIS A 16 -26.00 -3.55 5.64
CA HIS A 16 -26.51 -4.49 4.63
C HIS A 16 -25.54 -5.66 4.35
N GLY A 17 -24.50 -5.82 5.18
CA GLY A 17 -23.51 -6.89 5.01
C GLY A 17 -22.58 -6.70 3.81
N VAL A 18 -22.53 -5.49 3.23
CA VAL A 18 -21.62 -5.18 2.12
C VAL A 18 -20.23 -4.93 2.68
N PHE A 19 -19.25 -5.68 2.16
CA PHE A 19 -17.85 -5.57 2.56
C PHE A 19 -17.21 -4.32 1.94
N GLY A 20 -16.42 -3.60 2.75
CA GLY A 20 -15.58 -2.51 2.26
C GLY A 20 -14.33 -3.01 1.55
N CYS A 21 -13.53 -2.08 1.04
CA CYS A 21 -12.20 -2.37 0.50
C CYS A 21 -11.16 -1.61 1.31
N THR A 22 -10.19 -2.34 1.86
CA THR A 22 -9.01 -1.79 2.52
C THR A 22 -7.80 -2.07 1.62
N VAL A 23 -7.12 -1.01 1.21
CA VAL A 23 -5.90 -1.10 0.38
C VAL A 23 -4.77 -0.55 1.22
N GLU A 24 -3.75 -1.37 1.47
CA GLU A 24 -2.67 -1.07 2.42
C GLU A 24 -2.01 0.29 2.16
N TRP A 25 -1.67 0.60 0.91
CA TRP A 25 -1.08 1.89 0.51
C TRP A 25 -2.01 3.10 0.73
N PHE A 26 -3.30 2.89 0.98
CA PHE A 26 -4.28 3.96 1.25
C PHE A 26 -4.65 4.07 2.72
N GLU A 27 -4.28 3.10 3.57
CA GLU A 27 -4.59 3.10 5.00
C GLU A 27 -3.63 4.02 5.78
N GLN A 28 -3.64 5.31 5.46
CA GLN A 28 -2.84 6.33 6.13
C GLN A 28 -3.66 7.58 6.47
N SER A 29 -3.15 8.37 7.41
CA SER A 29 -3.68 9.68 7.75
C SER A 29 -2.52 10.66 7.95
N ASN A 30 -2.49 11.75 7.19
CA ASN A 30 -1.41 12.75 7.24
C ASN A 30 0.00 12.15 7.09
N GLY A 31 0.16 11.18 6.17
CA GLY A 31 1.45 10.52 5.91
C GLY A 31 1.83 9.44 6.95
N VAL A 32 0.95 9.13 7.90
CA VAL A 32 1.18 8.07 8.90
C VAL A 32 0.30 6.87 8.59
N PHE A 33 0.92 5.72 8.33
CA PHE A 33 0.20 4.47 8.06
C PHE A 33 -0.44 3.89 9.32
N ARG A 34 -1.66 3.40 9.18
CA ARG A 34 -2.40 2.73 10.24
C ARG A 34 -1.87 1.31 10.39
N LYS A 35 -1.59 0.91 11.63
CA LYS A 35 -1.24 -0.48 11.94
C LYS A 35 -2.30 -1.46 11.42
N PRO A 36 -1.92 -2.62 10.85
CA PRO A 36 -2.87 -3.59 10.30
C PRO A 36 -3.93 -4.06 11.28
N SER A 37 -3.58 -4.21 12.56
CA SER A 37 -4.52 -4.59 13.63
C SER A 37 -5.69 -3.61 13.83
N SER A 38 -5.57 -2.37 13.33
CA SER A 38 -6.62 -1.35 13.38
C SER A 38 -7.48 -1.27 12.12
N TRP A 39 -7.20 -2.10 11.11
CA TRP A 39 -7.97 -2.13 9.87
C TRP A 39 -9.36 -2.72 10.07
N ARG A 40 -10.20 -2.54 9.05
CA ARG A 40 -11.63 -2.79 9.14
C ARG A 40 -11.97 -4.29 9.02
N VAL A 41 -12.67 -4.84 10.01
CA VAL A 41 -13.06 -6.27 10.05
C VAL A 41 -13.91 -6.67 8.82
N ASN A 42 -14.95 -5.92 8.50
CA ASN A 42 -15.85 -6.21 7.38
C ASN A 42 -15.35 -5.59 6.07
N ALA A 43 -14.12 -5.93 5.68
CA ALA A 43 -13.50 -5.49 4.43
C ALA A 43 -12.71 -6.60 3.74
N LEU A 44 -12.51 -6.43 2.43
CA LEU A 44 -11.46 -7.06 1.66
C LEU A 44 -10.19 -6.25 1.82
N ALA A 45 -9.20 -6.77 2.55
CA ALA A 45 -7.87 -6.18 2.63
C ALA A 45 -7.01 -6.64 1.44
N SER A 46 -6.28 -5.73 0.80
CA SER A 46 -5.35 -6.04 -0.28
C SER A 46 -4.10 -5.17 -0.19
N VAL A 47 -2.95 -5.69 -0.63
CA VAL A 47 -1.70 -4.93 -0.70
C VAL A 47 -1.83 -3.83 -1.76
N ASN A 48 -2.34 -4.17 -2.94
CA ASN A 48 -2.54 -3.24 -4.05
C ASN A 48 -3.80 -3.56 -4.86
N THR A 49 -4.17 -2.64 -5.76
CA THR A 49 -5.25 -2.83 -6.75
C THR A 49 -4.68 -2.91 -8.16
N HIS A 50 -5.53 -3.17 -9.16
CA HIS A 50 -5.11 -3.16 -10.57
C HIS A 50 -4.78 -1.76 -11.12
N ASP A 51 -5.19 -0.72 -10.40
CA ASP A 51 -4.91 0.69 -10.72
C ASP A 51 -3.54 1.15 -10.20
N LEU A 52 -2.92 0.36 -9.32
CA LEU A 52 -1.60 0.61 -8.78
C LEU A 52 -0.56 -0.25 -9.49
N PRO A 53 0.70 0.22 -9.60
CA PRO A 53 1.81 -0.66 -9.93
C PRO A 53 1.84 -1.89 -9.01
N PRO A 54 2.42 -3.02 -9.47
CA PRO A 54 2.81 -4.11 -8.58
C PRO A 54 3.66 -3.57 -7.42
N ALA A 55 3.63 -4.21 -6.24
CA ALA A 55 4.35 -3.73 -5.06
C ALA A 55 5.84 -3.40 -5.34
N ALA A 56 6.55 -4.27 -6.07
CA ALA A 56 7.92 -3.99 -6.54
C ALA A 56 8.05 -2.76 -7.45
N GLY A 57 7.05 -2.51 -8.30
CA GLY A 57 6.97 -1.30 -9.11
C GLY A 57 6.76 -0.04 -8.25
N TYR A 58 6.06 -0.17 -7.12
CA TYR A 58 5.86 0.91 -6.18
C TYR A 58 7.16 1.27 -5.46
N LEU A 59 7.91 0.24 -5.02
CA LEU A 59 9.23 0.40 -4.39
C LEU A 59 10.24 1.07 -5.33
N SER A 60 10.20 0.73 -6.62
CA SER A 60 11.09 1.31 -7.65
C SER A 60 10.59 2.62 -8.28
N TYR A 61 9.56 3.24 -7.70
CA TYR A 61 8.95 4.50 -8.13
C TYR A 61 8.43 4.51 -9.57
N GLU A 62 7.97 3.38 -10.10
CA GLU A 62 7.42 3.28 -11.45
C GLU A 62 6.21 4.21 -11.67
N GLN A 63 5.43 4.47 -10.61
CA GLN A 63 4.34 5.44 -10.61
C GLN A 63 4.81 6.86 -10.97
N VAL A 64 6.02 7.24 -10.55
CA VAL A 64 6.61 8.54 -10.88
C VAL A 64 7.05 8.55 -12.34
N LYS A 65 7.82 7.51 -12.74
CA LYS A 65 8.40 7.40 -14.09
C LYS A 65 7.32 7.37 -15.18
N ILE A 66 6.25 6.59 -14.98
CA ILE A 66 5.20 6.45 -15.99
C ILE A 66 4.35 7.72 -16.10
N ARG A 67 4.03 8.38 -14.99
CA ARG A 67 3.27 9.64 -15.00
C ARG A 67 4.07 10.78 -15.62
N GLN A 68 5.38 10.83 -15.35
CA GLN A 68 6.27 11.78 -16.01
C GLN A 68 6.32 11.55 -17.52
N ARG A 69 6.55 10.29 -17.95
CA ARG A 69 6.61 9.93 -19.38
C ARG A 69 5.30 10.25 -20.12
N LEU A 70 4.16 10.11 -19.46
CA LEU A 70 2.84 10.37 -20.04
C LEU A 70 2.36 11.82 -19.88
N ASN A 71 3.18 12.72 -19.30
CA ASN A 71 2.81 14.11 -19.00
C ASN A 71 1.52 14.22 -18.16
N LEU A 72 1.33 13.31 -17.20
CA LEU A 72 0.17 13.28 -16.31
C LEU A 72 0.45 13.90 -14.93
N LEU A 73 1.60 14.53 -14.76
CA LEU A 73 1.97 15.20 -13.51
C LEU A 73 1.33 16.59 -13.45
N THR A 74 0.65 16.89 -12.34
CA THR A 74 0.08 18.20 -12.04
C THR A 74 1.06 19.12 -11.32
N THR A 75 2.19 18.57 -10.84
CA THR A 75 3.29 19.24 -10.14
C THR A 75 4.62 18.86 -10.81
N SER A 76 5.74 19.40 -10.32
CA SER A 76 7.05 18.99 -10.84
C SER A 76 7.33 17.51 -10.56
N ALA A 77 8.19 16.88 -11.38
CA ALA A 77 8.59 15.49 -11.18
C ALA A 77 9.37 15.32 -9.87
N GLU A 78 10.16 16.32 -9.49
CA GLU A 78 10.92 16.36 -8.26
C GLU A 78 10.01 16.39 -7.03
N GLU A 79 9.00 17.26 -7.00
CA GLU A 79 8.02 17.33 -5.91
C GLU A 79 7.23 16.03 -5.78
N PHE A 80 6.72 15.51 -6.91
CA PHE A 80 5.97 14.26 -6.92
C PHE A 80 6.82 13.07 -6.45
N LYS A 81 8.10 13.03 -6.83
CA LYS A 81 9.05 12.03 -6.34
C LYS A 81 9.31 12.18 -4.85
N ALA A 82 9.47 13.41 -4.36
CA ALA A 82 9.72 13.65 -2.93
C ALA A 82 8.54 13.16 -2.07
N ASP A 83 7.31 13.38 -2.52
CA ASP A 83 6.13 12.86 -1.81
C ASP A 83 6.03 11.34 -1.87
N ALA A 84 6.35 10.72 -3.02
CA ALA A 84 6.43 9.28 -3.14
C ALA A 84 7.49 8.66 -2.20
N VAL A 85 8.64 9.33 -2.03
CA VAL A 85 9.69 8.91 -1.07
C VAL A 85 9.21 9.01 0.37
N LYS A 86 8.50 10.10 0.74
CA LYS A 86 7.92 10.22 2.09
C LYS A 86 6.93 9.09 2.38
N GLU A 87 6.05 8.80 1.43
CA GLU A 87 5.05 7.73 1.55
C GLU A 87 5.72 6.36 1.64
N HIS A 88 6.72 6.09 0.81
CA HIS A 88 7.54 4.89 0.89
C HIS A 88 8.13 4.72 2.30
N ASN A 89 8.83 5.74 2.80
CA ASN A 89 9.50 5.70 4.10
C ASN A 89 8.51 5.48 5.25
N ALA A 90 7.33 6.10 5.19
CA ALA A 90 6.29 5.92 6.19
C ALA A 90 5.71 4.49 6.18
N MET A 91 5.58 3.87 5.00
CA MET A 91 5.18 2.45 4.89
C MET A 91 6.24 1.55 5.52
N MET A 92 7.52 1.75 5.19
CA MET A 92 8.63 0.95 5.75
C MET A 92 8.68 1.09 7.28
N ALA A 93 8.50 2.30 7.80
CA ALA A 93 8.41 2.55 9.23
C ALA A 93 7.26 1.74 9.88
N MET A 94 6.06 1.76 9.29
CA MET A 94 4.92 0.98 9.81
C MET A 94 5.22 -0.53 9.82
N LEU A 95 5.85 -1.06 8.79
CA LEU A 95 6.21 -2.48 8.71
C LEU A 95 7.24 -2.87 9.77
N VAL A 96 8.24 -2.01 10.01
CA VAL A 96 9.26 -2.22 11.05
C VAL A 96 8.66 -2.10 12.45
N GLU A 97 7.92 -1.04 12.73
CA GLU A 97 7.31 -0.77 14.05
C GLU A 97 6.34 -1.88 14.49
N ASN A 98 5.66 -2.53 13.55
CA ASN A 98 4.74 -3.63 13.84
C ASN A 98 5.40 -5.02 13.71
N GLY A 99 6.71 -5.09 13.48
CA GLY A 99 7.49 -6.33 13.44
C GLY A 99 7.27 -7.20 12.20
N PHE A 100 6.79 -6.62 11.11
CA PHE A 100 6.61 -7.33 9.83
C PHE A 100 7.88 -7.32 8.96
N LEU A 101 8.72 -6.30 9.12
CA LEU A 101 9.97 -6.10 8.39
C LEU A 101 11.14 -5.95 9.36
N ASP A 102 12.26 -6.60 9.05
CA ASP A 102 13.52 -6.40 9.77
C ASP A 102 14.19 -5.13 9.24
N PRO A 103 14.51 -4.14 10.10
CA PRO A 103 15.15 -2.89 9.68
C PRO A 103 16.51 -3.10 9.01
N GLU A 104 17.19 -4.23 9.23
CA GLU A 104 18.44 -4.54 8.54
C GLU A 104 18.26 -4.70 7.03
N LEU A 105 17.09 -5.15 6.58
CA LEU A 105 16.76 -5.32 5.16
C LEU A 105 16.61 -3.98 4.42
N LEU A 106 16.40 -2.88 5.15
CA LEU A 106 16.29 -1.54 4.57
C LEU A 106 17.65 -0.91 4.22
N LYS A 107 18.77 -1.54 4.61
CA LYS A 107 20.11 -1.06 4.23
C LYS A 107 20.40 -1.25 2.74
N ASP A 108 19.76 -2.26 2.13
CA ASP A 108 19.84 -2.56 0.70
C ASP A 108 18.46 -3.04 0.21
N GLU A 109 17.55 -2.09 -0.01
CA GLU A 109 16.18 -2.39 -0.41
C GLU A 109 16.10 -3.09 -1.78
N ASP A 110 17.02 -2.79 -2.69
CA ASP A 110 17.06 -3.39 -4.02
C ASP A 110 17.43 -4.87 -3.94
N ALA A 111 18.39 -5.23 -3.09
CA ALA A 111 18.76 -6.63 -2.84
C ALA A 111 17.67 -7.41 -2.10
N HIS A 112 16.91 -6.75 -1.21
CA HIS A 112 15.89 -7.36 -0.35
C HIS A 112 14.44 -7.10 -0.78
N GLN A 113 14.24 -6.70 -2.04
CA GLN A 113 12.93 -6.32 -2.56
C GLN A 113 11.87 -7.41 -2.35
N GLN A 114 12.24 -8.69 -2.46
CA GLN A 114 11.29 -9.80 -2.30
C GLN A 114 10.82 -9.89 -0.84
N GLU A 115 11.72 -9.76 0.12
CA GLU A 115 11.44 -9.80 1.56
C GLU A 115 10.58 -8.60 1.99
N ILE A 116 10.85 -7.42 1.42
CA ILE A 116 10.02 -6.23 1.63
C ILE A 116 8.60 -6.47 1.10
N VAL A 117 8.48 -7.00 -0.12
CA VAL A 117 7.16 -7.36 -0.69
C VAL A 117 6.44 -8.39 0.17
N GLU A 118 7.14 -9.40 0.67
CA GLU A 118 6.56 -10.40 1.58
C GLU A 118 6.12 -9.79 2.92
N SER A 119 6.83 -8.78 3.42
CA SER A 119 6.44 -8.07 4.65
C SER A 119 5.10 -7.34 4.51
N LEU A 120 4.80 -6.74 3.35
CA LEU A 120 3.47 -6.18 3.04
C LEU A 120 2.38 -7.26 3.13
N TYR A 121 2.63 -8.43 2.54
CA TYR A 121 1.68 -9.55 2.64
C TYR A 121 1.59 -10.14 4.07
N LYS A 122 2.64 -10.06 4.89
CA LYS A 122 2.59 -10.43 6.31
C LYS A 122 1.74 -9.43 7.09
N ALA A 123 1.91 -8.14 6.85
CA ALA A 123 1.08 -7.08 7.44
C ALA A 123 -0.40 -7.28 7.12
N LEU A 124 -0.72 -7.67 5.89
CA LEU A 124 -2.08 -8.03 5.48
C LEU A 124 -2.71 -9.13 6.35
N LYS A 125 -1.93 -10.16 6.73
CA LYS A 125 -2.41 -11.24 7.61
C LYS A 125 -2.58 -10.80 9.07
N GLY A 126 -1.93 -9.70 9.47
CA GLY A 126 -2.10 -9.08 10.78
C GLY A 126 -3.41 -8.30 10.91
N ALA A 127 -4.15 -8.09 9.82
CA ALA A 127 -5.41 -7.39 9.82
C ALA A 127 -6.58 -8.29 10.26
N PRO A 128 -7.57 -7.76 10.99
CA PRO A 128 -8.77 -8.52 11.38
C PRO A 128 -9.79 -8.65 10.22
N SER A 129 -9.43 -8.23 9.01
CA SER A 129 -10.28 -8.25 7.82
C SER A 129 -10.67 -9.69 7.45
N ARG A 130 -11.97 -9.94 7.23
CA ARG A 130 -12.45 -11.31 6.97
C ARG A 130 -12.07 -11.85 5.59
N LEU A 131 -11.71 -10.97 4.65
CA LEU A 131 -11.26 -11.34 3.31
C LEU A 131 -9.88 -10.72 3.03
N LEU A 132 -8.96 -11.53 2.51
CA LEU A 132 -7.62 -11.11 2.12
C LEU A 132 -7.43 -11.34 0.62
N GLY A 133 -7.06 -10.29 -0.11
CA GLY A 133 -6.80 -10.30 -1.55
C GLY A 133 -5.31 -10.39 -1.85
N GLY A 134 -4.87 -11.49 -2.46
CA GLY A 134 -3.50 -11.67 -2.94
C GLY A 134 -3.41 -11.49 -4.46
N GLY A 135 -2.80 -10.40 -4.92
CA GLY A 135 -2.48 -10.22 -6.33
C GLY A 135 -1.37 -11.19 -6.77
N ARG A 136 -1.64 -12.10 -7.71
CA ARG A 136 -0.65 -13.08 -8.22
C ARG A 136 0.45 -12.50 -9.13
N ARG A 137 0.49 -11.19 -9.38
CA ARG A 137 1.49 -10.58 -10.28
C ARG A 137 2.84 -10.47 -9.56
N ARG A 138 3.58 -11.58 -9.52
CA ARG A 138 5.00 -11.59 -9.19
C ARG A 138 5.73 -10.75 -10.24
N TRP A 139 6.38 -9.67 -9.82
CA TRP A 139 7.25 -8.89 -10.69
C TRP A 139 8.48 -9.76 -11.01
N ARG A 140 8.56 -10.29 -12.23
CA ARG A 140 9.80 -10.83 -12.77
C ARG A 140 10.49 -9.64 -13.44
N GLY A 141 11.43 -9.02 -12.74
CA GLY A 141 12.25 -7.96 -13.31
C GLY A 141 12.84 -8.43 -14.63
N ARG A 142 12.62 -7.65 -15.69
CA ARG A 142 13.44 -7.79 -16.89
C ARG A 142 14.71 -6.98 -16.63
N ALA A 143 15.83 -7.71 -16.59
CA ALA A 143 17.16 -7.16 -16.79
C ALA A 143 17.25 -6.40 -18.12
#